data_AF-A0A4Q4WJ04-F1
#
_entry.id   AF-A0A4Q4WJ04-F1
#
_cell.length_a   1.000
_cell.length_b   1.000
_cell.length_c   1.000
_cell.angle_alpha   90.00
_cell.angle_beta   90.00
_cell.angle_gamma   90.00
#
_symmetry.space_group_name_H-M   'P 1'
#
loop_
_entity.id
_entity.type
_entity.pdbx_description
1 polymer ?
#
loop_
_entity_poly.entity_id
_entity_poly.type
_entity_poly.pdbx_seq_one_letter_code
_entity_poly.pdbx_strand_id
1 'polypeptide(L)'
;MHYIRLLRPPTVDTSNPSDPVLSVLLTITTDLGDSFLYPDNPIVLVFWFPVDNHQKASLRNGPVLEPLDSGRPVMWEAGMRVLNLKFHFPKKALDCKASLKISALERDQQIVSLSESRYLLPWRVKDDGRQSQGLIADLTIEFDSGVFSASVRKLACQYKPHELHSVTIAIEEDIGESIARHIWDAGLVTSALLADACRMIRKELRIWDFLPLDKHDPNVLEIGCGVGILGITIASIIHMAAAQQGVALTHPTILLTDLPEAEERARSNISRSSQYTYSKMDIDYEKLDWEDGRNSRFGPLVKSKYWDFIVLSDCTYNVDAFPSLVGTLTALHSLNVRNTDPGTENNITTKVLLSTKPRHDSELALFELLEADGWTYQLKKSIPLPKLDGEDEVVEDWSFTGSERDLRRQALGLISDYADGIRLRAALVLAGLMPEENMATDLNVPERQRPTLRAADFFHFLVIHFGVFFCVAGLVVVDRMQHPASNHSSLPILGGAVAAAAYLVPAWFAAEHQQEPCLGEAKFDAIPWFFVGFHLELFSCGWNWCADRLGAYLTSLGQRRVFVGMRYKDMSAVPFFPLFAGFLVNGEDGA
;
A
#
# COMPACT_ATOMS: atom_id res chain seq x y z
N MET A 1 3.95 -12.93 22.94
CA MET A 1 2.63 -13.52 23.20
C MET A 1 2.59 -14.87 22.50
N HIS A 2 1.81 -15.83 22.98
CA HIS A 2 1.76 -17.16 22.39
C HIS A 2 0.34 -17.56 21.99
N TYR A 3 0.23 -18.57 21.14
CA TYR A 3 -1.01 -19.03 20.55
C TYR A 3 -1.11 -20.54 20.66
N ILE A 4 -2.22 -21.03 21.20
CA ILE A 4 -2.57 -22.44 21.05
C ILE A 4 -2.98 -22.65 19.58
N ARG A 5 -2.33 -23.59 18.90
CA ARG A 5 -2.54 -23.91 17.48
C ARG A 5 -2.70 -25.41 17.27
N LEU A 6 -3.45 -25.77 16.24
CA LEU A 6 -3.56 -27.15 15.75
C LEU A 6 -2.42 -27.43 14.79
N LEU A 7 -1.80 -28.62 14.90
CA LEU A 7 -0.84 -29.10 13.90
C LEU A 7 -1.50 -29.95 12.80
N ARG A 8 -2.72 -30.44 13.04
CA ARG A 8 -3.55 -31.14 12.06
C ARG A 8 -5.03 -31.02 12.43
N PRO A 9 -5.96 -31.18 11.48
CA PRO A 9 -7.38 -31.28 11.77
C PRO A 9 -7.66 -32.32 12.86
N PRO A 10 -8.40 -31.98 13.93
CA PRO A 10 -8.90 -32.93 14.90
C PRO A 10 -9.77 -33.99 14.25
N THR A 11 -9.69 -35.22 14.77
CA THR A 11 -10.43 -36.36 14.21
C THR A 11 -11.25 -37.03 15.30
N VAL A 12 -12.53 -37.29 15.02
CA VAL A 12 -13.40 -38.08 15.89
C VAL A 12 -13.50 -39.50 15.33
N ASP A 13 -12.97 -40.48 16.06
CA ASP A 13 -13.09 -41.89 15.74
C ASP A 13 -14.42 -42.44 16.30
N THR A 14 -15.30 -42.88 15.40
CA THR A 14 -16.61 -43.45 15.72
C THR A 14 -16.66 -44.97 15.50
N SER A 15 -15.52 -45.64 15.37
CA SER A 15 -15.44 -47.10 15.24
C SER A 15 -16.16 -47.84 16.38
N ASN A 16 -16.14 -47.25 17.58
CA ASN A 16 -17.06 -47.58 18.66
C ASN A 16 -18.06 -46.43 18.86
N PRO A 17 -19.29 -46.50 18.29
CA PRO A 17 -20.31 -45.46 18.48
C PRO A 17 -20.73 -45.30 19.94
N SER A 18 -20.52 -46.33 20.75
CA SER A 18 -20.79 -46.29 22.19
C SER A 18 -19.70 -45.59 23.00
N ASP A 19 -18.58 -45.22 22.37
CA ASP A 19 -17.49 -44.48 22.99
C ASP A 19 -16.61 -43.80 21.94
N PRO A 20 -17.09 -42.74 21.28
CA PRO A 20 -16.32 -42.08 20.22
C PRO A 20 -15.13 -41.33 20.84
N VAL A 21 -13.99 -41.31 20.13
CA VAL A 21 -12.73 -40.76 20.63
C VAL A 21 -12.28 -39.58 19.78
N LEU A 22 -12.11 -38.42 20.41
CA LEU A 22 -11.53 -37.23 19.78
C LEU A 22 -10.02 -37.25 19.93
N SER A 23 -9.28 -37.14 18.82
CA SER A 23 -7.84 -36.92 18.80
C SER A 23 -7.50 -35.48 18.42
N VAL A 24 -6.68 -34.81 19.23
CA VAL A 24 -6.25 -33.42 19.04
C VAL A 24 -4.72 -33.35 19.12
N LEU A 25 -4.09 -32.65 18.18
CA LEU A 25 -2.65 -32.43 18.16
C LEU A 25 -2.36 -30.92 18.19
N LEU A 26 -1.78 -30.45 19.28
CA LEU A 26 -1.58 -29.03 19.56
C LEU A 26 -0.11 -28.65 19.61
N THR A 27 0.15 -27.37 19.38
CA THR A 27 1.39 -26.67 19.73
C THR A 27 1.06 -25.33 20.39
N ILE A 28 2.02 -24.75 21.09
CA ILE A 28 1.95 -23.39 21.61
C ILE A 28 3.17 -22.60 21.12
N THR A 29 2.93 -21.63 20.24
CA THR A 29 3.99 -20.88 19.54
C THR A 29 3.68 -19.39 19.45
N THR A 30 4.65 -18.59 19.03
CA THR A 30 4.46 -17.21 18.56
C THR A 30 3.52 -17.14 17.35
N ASP A 31 3.15 -15.92 16.95
CA ASP A 31 2.37 -15.62 15.73
C ASP A 31 3.05 -16.17 14.45
N LEU A 32 4.37 -16.03 14.35
CA LEU A 32 5.17 -16.60 13.25
C LEU A 32 5.34 -18.12 13.33
N GLY A 33 5.13 -18.73 14.50
CA GLY A 33 5.45 -20.15 14.70
C GLY A 33 6.95 -20.44 14.78
N ASP A 34 7.79 -19.41 14.83
CA ASP A 34 9.25 -19.49 14.83
C ASP A 34 9.84 -19.89 16.19
N SER A 35 9.08 -19.67 17.27
CA SER A 35 9.44 -20.06 18.64
C SER A 35 8.30 -20.79 19.35
N PHE A 36 8.64 -21.89 20.02
CA PHE A 36 7.74 -22.60 20.93
C PHE A 36 7.77 -21.93 22.30
N LEU A 37 6.63 -21.92 23.00
CA LEU A 37 6.56 -21.43 24.36
C LEU A 37 7.49 -22.24 25.28
N TYR A 38 8.39 -21.54 25.97
CA TYR A 38 9.34 -22.09 26.93
C TYR A 38 9.09 -21.47 28.31
N PRO A 39 8.11 -21.98 29.08
CA PRO A 39 7.73 -21.34 30.34
C PRO A 39 8.63 -21.80 31.49
N ASP A 40 8.92 -20.90 32.44
CA ASP A 40 9.65 -21.23 33.67
C ASP A 40 8.91 -22.25 34.53
N ASN A 41 7.57 -22.17 34.56
CA ASN A 41 6.68 -23.08 35.27
C ASN A 41 5.73 -23.77 34.29
N PRO A 42 5.41 -25.07 34.48
CA PRO A 42 4.44 -25.77 33.64
C PRO A 42 3.07 -25.09 33.59
N ILE A 43 2.50 -24.99 32.40
CA ILE A 43 1.22 -24.31 32.16
C ILE A 43 0.11 -25.36 32.05
N VAL A 44 -0.89 -25.27 32.91
CA VAL A 44 -2.04 -26.17 32.86
C VAL A 44 -3.00 -25.73 31.75
N LEU A 45 -3.42 -26.66 30.89
CA LEU A 45 -4.43 -26.44 29.85
C LEU A 45 -5.78 -27.02 30.27
N VAL A 46 -6.87 -26.33 29.93
CA VAL A 46 -8.25 -26.75 30.21
C VAL A 46 -9.04 -26.85 28.92
N PHE A 47 -9.88 -27.90 28.84
CA PHE A 47 -10.61 -28.30 27.65
C PHE A 47 -12.12 -28.25 27.92
N TRP A 48 -12.76 -27.13 27.62
CA TRP A 48 -14.20 -26.94 27.83
C TRP A 48 -14.98 -27.36 26.58
N PHE A 49 -15.99 -28.22 26.73
CA PHE A 49 -16.80 -28.70 25.61
C PHE A 49 -18.25 -28.22 25.68
N PRO A 50 -18.54 -26.95 25.36
CA PRO A 50 -19.92 -26.48 25.24
C PRO A 50 -20.62 -27.16 24.04
N VAL A 51 -21.81 -27.71 24.31
CA VAL A 51 -22.71 -28.26 23.29
C VAL A 51 -23.84 -27.26 23.09
N ASP A 52 -24.03 -26.79 21.86
CA ASP A 52 -25.16 -25.92 21.52
C ASP A 52 -26.46 -26.74 21.52
N ASN A 53 -27.07 -26.84 22.69
CA ASN A 53 -28.45 -27.31 22.81
C ASN A 53 -29.38 -26.09 22.81
N HIS A 54 -30.04 -25.85 21.68
CA HIS A 54 -31.07 -24.81 21.49
C HIS A 54 -32.19 -24.77 22.54
N GLN A 55 -32.25 -25.73 23.49
CA GLN A 55 -33.33 -25.87 24.46
C GLN A 55 -33.03 -25.33 25.87
N LYS A 56 -31.79 -25.04 26.27
CA LYS A 56 -31.50 -24.51 27.63
C LYS A 56 -30.29 -23.57 27.65
N ALA A 57 -30.56 -22.26 27.71
CA ALA A 57 -29.57 -21.18 27.81
C ALA A 57 -28.76 -21.13 29.14
N SER A 58 -28.85 -22.16 29.99
CA SER A 58 -28.34 -22.16 31.37
C SER A 58 -27.04 -22.96 31.60
N LEU A 59 -26.47 -23.60 30.58
CA LEU A 59 -25.17 -24.28 30.66
C LEU A 59 -24.17 -23.62 29.69
N ARG A 60 -23.79 -22.36 29.96
CA ARG A 60 -22.72 -21.67 29.20
C ARG A 60 -21.34 -22.30 29.41
N ASN A 61 -21.16 -23.10 30.47
CA ASN A 61 -19.96 -23.86 30.73
C ASN A 61 -20.28 -25.33 30.42
N GLY A 62 -19.86 -25.82 29.26
CA GLY A 62 -19.90 -27.25 28.95
C GLY A 62 -19.03 -28.06 29.91
N PRO A 63 -19.14 -29.41 29.92
CA PRO A 63 -18.24 -30.24 30.71
C PRO A 63 -16.78 -29.98 30.32
N VAL A 64 -15.89 -30.04 31.32
CA VAL A 64 -14.45 -30.14 31.09
C VAL A 64 -14.15 -31.55 30.63
N LEU A 65 -13.42 -31.70 29.53
CA LEU A 65 -12.95 -33.00 29.05
C LEU A 65 -11.63 -33.35 29.72
N GLU A 66 -11.58 -34.55 30.30
CA GLU A 66 -10.36 -35.15 30.82
C GLU A 66 -9.71 -36.04 29.75
N PRO A 67 -8.38 -36.05 29.63
CA PRO A 67 -7.69 -36.91 28.68
C PRO A 67 -7.86 -38.39 29.03
N LEU A 68 -7.94 -39.25 28.02
CA LEU A 68 -8.03 -40.71 28.20
C LEU A 68 -6.83 -41.29 28.94
N ASP A 69 -5.63 -40.73 28.69
CA ASP A 69 -4.36 -41.33 29.09
C ASP A 69 -3.80 -40.79 30.42
N SER A 70 -4.48 -39.83 31.07
CA SER A 70 -3.94 -39.19 32.27
C SER A 70 -5.02 -38.84 33.30
N GLY A 71 -4.97 -39.50 34.47
CA GLY A 71 -5.62 -39.00 35.69
C GLY A 71 -4.93 -37.76 36.29
N ARG A 72 -4.21 -36.99 35.46
CA ARG A 72 -3.45 -35.79 35.81
C ARG A 72 -3.87 -34.65 34.88
N PRO A 73 -3.80 -33.39 35.35
CA PRO A 73 -4.01 -32.23 34.49
C PRO A 73 -3.06 -32.24 33.28
N VAL A 74 -3.55 -31.78 32.14
CA VAL A 74 -2.72 -31.57 30.95
C VAL A 74 -1.83 -30.35 31.17
N MET A 75 -0.52 -30.51 30.97
CA MET A 75 0.46 -29.46 31.17
C MET A 75 1.31 -29.24 29.91
N TRP A 76 1.67 -27.99 29.65
CA TRP A 76 2.72 -27.60 28.72
C TRP A 76 3.98 -27.25 29.51
N GLU A 77 5.08 -27.95 29.22
CA GLU A 77 6.36 -27.84 29.91
C GLU A 77 7.43 -27.25 28.97
N ALA A 78 8.50 -26.72 29.57
CA ALA A 78 9.65 -26.22 28.83
C ALA A 78 10.24 -27.31 27.91
N GLY A 79 10.54 -26.92 26.66
CA GLY A 79 11.08 -27.82 25.64
C GLY A 79 10.05 -28.66 24.89
N MET A 80 8.76 -28.57 25.24
CA MET A 80 7.69 -29.17 24.44
C MET A 80 7.55 -28.47 23.10
N ARG A 81 7.24 -29.25 22.06
CA ARG A 81 6.92 -28.77 20.71
C ARG A 81 5.54 -29.18 20.24
N VAL A 82 5.00 -30.22 20.86
CA VAL A 82 3.75 -30.84 20.45
C VAL A 82 3.10 -31.52 21.65
N LEU A 83 1.77 -31.47 21.68
CA LEU A 83 0.95 -32.12 22.67
C LEU A 83 -0.13 -32.95 21.94
N ASN A 84 -0.06 -34.27 22.08
CA ASN A 84 -0.98 -35.22 21.47
C ASN A 84 -1.98 -35.71 22.52
N LEU A 85 -3.27 -35.47 22.29
CA LEU A 85 -4.32 -35.68 23.27
C LEU A 85 -5.44 -36.52 22.68
N LYS A 86 -6.03 -37.37 23.52
CA LYS A 86 -7.24 -38.12 23.21
C LYS A 86 -8.29 -37.89 24.30
N PHE A 87 -9.53 -37.68 23.89
CA PHE A 87 -10.66 -37.44 24.79
C PHE A 87 -11.85 -38.33 24.41
N HIS A 88 -12.67 -38.69 25.40
CA HIS A 88 -14.02 -39.17 25.10
C HIS A 88 -14.83 -38.05 24.45
N PHE A 89 -15.30 -38.26 23.23
CA PHE A 89 -16.15 -37.30 22.54
C PHE A 89 -17.61 -37.47 23.00
N PRO A 90 -18.33 -36.40 23.38
CA PRO A 90 -19.70 -36.55 23.81
C PRO A 90 -20.60 -37.05 22.67
N LYS A 91 -21.22 -38.24 22.81
CA LYS A 91 -22.12 -38.83 21.79
C LYS A 91 -23.19 -37.87 21.28
N LYS A 92 -23.74 -37.04 22.17
CA LYS A 92 -24.79 -36.07 21.83
C LYS A 92 -24.31 -35.02 20.82
N ALA A 93 -23.00 -34.83 20.68
CA ALA A 93 -22.38 -33.92 19.73
C ALA A 93 -22.03 -34.57 18.38
N LEU A 94 -22.31 -35.87 18.20
CA LEU A 94 -22.13 -36.54 16.89
C LEU A 94 -23.16 -36.09 15.86
N ASP A 95 -24.31 -35.57 16.30
CA ASP A 95 -25.43 -35.18 15.42
C ASP A 95 -25.78 -33.69 15.53
N CYS A 96 -24.89 -32.87 16.13
CA CYS A 96 -25.13 -31.43 16.27
C CYS A 96 -23.83 -30.63 16.20
N LYS A 97 -23.99 -29.30 16.18
CA LYS A 97 -22.86 -28.39 16.31
C LYS A 97 -22.34 -28.39 17.74
N ALA A 98 -21.03 -28.51 17.87
CA ALA A 98 -20.35 -28.48 19.16
C ALA A 98 -19.04 -27.73 19.04
N SER A 99 -18.48 -27.31 20.18
CA SER A 99 -17.15 -26.74 20.18
C SER A 99 -16.33 -27.20 21.37
N LEU A 100 -15.02 -27.24 21.18
CA LEU A 100 -14.02 -27.48 22.23
C LEU A 100 -13.19 -26.20 22.37
N LYS A 101 -13.35 -25.51 23.49
CA LYS A 101 -12.51 -24.38 23.87
C LYS A 101 -11.30 -24.88 24.66
N ILE A 102 -10.11 -24.46 24.24
CA ILE A 102 -8.84 -24.76 24.86
C ILE A 102 -8.24 -23.45 25.37
N SER A 103 -7.91 -23.40 26.66
CA SER A 103 -7.36 -22.20 27.31
C SER A 103 -6.30 -22.58 28.34
N ALA A 104 -5.35 -21.68 28.57
CA ALA A 104 -4.46 -21.78 29.73
C ALA A 104 -5.24 -21.49 31.02
N LEU A 105 -5.00 -22.26 32.08
CA LEU A 105 -5.63 -22.04 33.38
C LEU A 105 -4.92 -20.91 34.13
N GLU A 106 -5.66 -19.86 34.46
CA GLU A 106 -5.19 -18.76 35.30
C GLU A 106 -5.03 -19.24 36.76
N ARG A 107 -3.88 -19.83 37.11
CA ARG A 107 -3.52 -20.16 38.51
C ARG A 107 -2.56 -19.16 39.13
N ASP A 108 -1.67 -18.59 38.33
CA ASP A 108 -0.69 -17.59 38.75
C ASP A 108 -1.08 -16.21 38.23
N GLN A 109 -0.79 -15.16 39.00
CA GLN A 109 -1.02 -13.76 38.60
C GLN A 109 -0.28 -13.38 37.31
N GLN A 110 0.68 -14.21 36.87
CA GLN A 110 1.60 -13.95 35.76
C GLN A 110 1.05 -14.36 34.38
N ILE A 111 0.09 -15.28 34.29
CA ILE A 111 -0.42 -15.82 33.02
C ILE A 111 -1.92 -15.55 32.89
N VAL A 112 -2.31 -14.95 31.76
CA VAL A 112 -3.71 -14.69 31.47
C VAL A 112 -4.11 -15.33 30.14
N SER A 113 -5.25 -16.01 30.14
CA SER A 113 -5.86 -16.56 28.93
C SER A 113 -6.44 -15.41 28.12
N LEU A 114 -6.03 -15.28 26.86
CA LEU A 114 -6.53 -14.22 25.99
C LEU A 114 -7.90 -14.62 25.44
N SER A 115 -8.91 -14.46 26.29
CA SER A 115 -10.33 -14.50 25.94
C SER A 115 -10.96 -13.10 25.88
N GLU A 116 -10.34 -12.12 26.55
CA GLU A 116 -10.74 -10.73 26.58
C GLU A 116 -9.63 -9.84 26.05
N SER A 117 -9.94 -8.98 25.08
CA SER A 117 -8.94 -8.14 24.43
C SER A 117 -8.30 -7.11 25.37
N ARG A 118 -8.95 -6.78 26.49
CA ARG A 118 -8.43 -5.86 27.52
C ARG A 118 -7.05 -6.28 28.03
N TYR A 119 -6.77 -7.59 28.08
CA TYR A 119 -5.51 -8.09 28.62
C TYR A 119 -4.32 -7.81 27.70
N LEU A 120 -4.56 -7.51 26.41
CA LEU A 120 -3.54 -7.05 25.47
C LEU A 120 -3.05 -5.63 25.79
N LEU A 121 -3.81 -4.86 26.58
CA LEU A 121 -3.57 -3.43 26.78
C LEU A 121 -2.96 -3.20 28.18
N PRO A 122 -1.69 -2.77 28.28
CA PRO A 122 -0.98 -2.66 29.56
C PRO A 122 -1.67 -1.75 30.59
N TRP A 123 -2.33 -0.68 30.12
CA TRP A 123 -3.06 0.22 31.01
C TRP A 123 -4.30 -0.44 31.62
N ARG A 124 -4.96 -1.38 30.91
CA ARG A 124 -6.10 -2.12 31.45
C ARG A 124 -5.67 -3.15 32.47
N VAL A 125 -4.61 -3.88 32.17
CA VAL A 125 -3.98 -4.80 33.12
C VAL A 125 -3.64 -4.06 34.43
N LYS A 126 -3.05 -2.86 34.31
CA LYS A 126 -2.74 -2.01 35.47
C LYS A 126 -3.98 -1.52 36.20
N ASP A 127 -5.00 -1.05 35.48
CA ASP A 127 -6.27 -0.58 36.06
C ASP A 127 -6.99 -1.72 36.84
N ASP A 128 -6.83 -2.97 36.39
CA ASP A 128 -7.36 -4.17 37.06
C ASP A 128 -6.50 -4.62 38.25
N GLY A 129 -5.39 -3.93 38.55
CA GLY A 129 -4.45 -4.31 39.61
C GLY A 129 -3.72 -5.62 39.34
N ARG A 130 -3.68 -6.09 38.09
CA ARG A 130 -2.98 -7.32 37.69
C ARG A 130 -1.51 -7.01 37.36
N GLN A 131 -0.64 -7.99 37.63
CA GLN A 131 0.74 -8.01 37.14
C GLN A 131 0.84 -9.11 36.08
N SER A 132 0.34 -8.89 34.86
CA SER A 132 0.49 -9.91 33.81
C SER A 132 1.90 -9.87 33.24
N GLN A 133 2.58 -11.01 33.21
CA GLN A 133 3.85 -11.14 32.50
C GLN A 133 3.62 -11.68 31.09
N GLY A 134 2.67 -12.59 30.85
CA GLY A 134 2.35 -12.94 29.47
C GLY A 134 0.98 -13.58 29.19
N LEU A 135 0.66 -13.61 27.89
CA LEU A 135 -0.62 -14.10 27.37
C LEU A 135 -0.48 -15.29 26.45
N ILE A 136 -1.48 -16.16 26.52
CA ILE A 136 -1.69 -17.28 25.61
C ILE A 136 -3.08 -17.13 24.99
N ALA A 137 -3.12 -17.02 23.67
CA ALA A 137 -4.35 -16.98 22.88
C ALA A 137 -5.06 -18.32 22.89
N ASP A 138 -6.28 -18.29 23.40
CA ASP A 138 -7.21 -19.41 23.42
C ASP A 138 -7.51 -19.89 22.00
N LEU A 139 -7.91 -21.15 21.90
CA LEU A 139 -8.36 -21.79 20.67
C LEU A 139 -9.75 -22.37 20.88
N THR A 140 -10.67 -22.10 19.96
CA THR A 140 -11.95 -22.82 19.87
C THR A 140 -11.94 -23.69 18.63
N ILE A 141 -12.17 -24.99 18.82
CA ILE A 141 -12.35 -25.95 17.74
C ILE A 141 -13.85 -26.17 17.56
N GLU A 142 -14.38 -25.93 16.37
CA GLU A 142 -15.81 -26.13 16.06
C GLU A 142 -15.98 -27.43 15.28
N PHE A 143 -17.04 -28.16 15.61
CA PHE A 143 -17.45 -29.41 14.97
C PHE A 143 -18.88 -29.27 14.45
N ASP A 144 -19.13 -29.85 13.28
CA ASP A 144 -20.48 -30.09 12.78
C ASP A 144 -20.67 -31.61 12.68
N SER A 145 -21.56 -32.14 13.51
CA SER A 145 -21.93 -33.56 13.49
C SER A 145 -20.71 -34.48 13.60
N GLY A 146 -19.86 -34.20 14.59
CA GLY A 146 -18.62 -34.94 14.83
C GLY A 146 -17.47 -34.68 13.84
N VAL A 147 -17.68 -33.87 12.80
CA VAL A 147 -16.63 -33.53 11.82
C VAL A 147 -16.02 -32.18 12.18
N PHE A 148 -14.69 -32.09 12.15
CA PHE A 148 -13.99 -30.81 12.33
C PHE A 148 -14.46 -29.81 11.26
N SER A 149 -14.94 -28.66 11.71
CA SER A 149 -15.45 -27.59 10.84
C SER A 149 -14.49 -26.41 10.79
N ALA A 150 -13.94 -25.98 11.92
CA ALA A 150 -13.18 -24.73 11.99
C ALA A 150 -12.28 -24.62 13.22
N SER A 151 -11.18 -23.89 13.06
CA SER A 151 -10.32 -23.38 14.13
C SER A 151 -10.61 -21.89 14.29
N VAL A 152 -11.08 -21.47 15.47
CA VAL A 152 -11.61 -20.12 15.70
C VAL A 152 -10.95 -19.47 16.91
N ARG A 153 -10.51 -18.23 16.76
CA ARG A 153 -10.20 -17.34 17.90
C ARG A 153 -11.39 -16.47 18.20
N LYS A 154 -11.85 -16.53 19.45
CA LYS A 154 -12.96 -15.73 19.97
C LYS A 154 -12.39 -14.70 20.93
N LEU A 155 -12.63 -13.43 20.64
CA LEU A 155 -12.13 -12.29 21.40
C LEU A 155 -13.31 -11.46 21.87
N ALA A 156 -13.47 -11.36 23.18
CA ALA A 156 -14.41 -10.43 23.78
C ALA A 156 -13.73 -9.07 23.97
N CYS A 157 -14.11 -8.08 23.18
CA CYS A 157 -13.70 -6.69 23.34
C CYS A 157 -14.50 -6.04 24.47
N GLN A 158 -14.07 -6.30 25.70
CA GLN A 158 -14.63 -5.74 26.93
C GLN A 158 -13.81 -4.54 27.40
N TYR A 159 -14.51 -3.52 27.89
CA TYR A 159 -13.90 -2.35 28.51
C TYR A 159 -13.81 -2.46 30.03
N LYS A 160 -14.81 -3.05 30.70
CA LYS A 160 -14.79 -3.39 32.13
C LYS A 160 -14.83 -4.90 32.36
N PRO A 161 -14.25 -5.41 33.46
CA PRO A 161 -14.44 -6.80 33.84
C PRO A 161 -15.93 -7.09 33.99
N HIS A 162 -16.39 -8.21 33.46
CA HIS A 162 -17.80 -8.64 33.52
C HIS A 162 -18.80 -7.72 32.78
N GLU A 163 -18.34 -6.95 31.79
CA GLU A 163 -19.24 -6.17 30.94
C GLU A 163 -20.17 -7.12 30.15
N LEU A 164 -21.47 -7.01 30.40
CA LEU A 164 -22.51 -7.85 29.77
C LEU A 164 -22.65 -7.59 28.26
N HIS A 165 -22.18 -6.45 27.77
CA HIS A 165 -22.31 -6.03 26.37
C HIS A 165 -20.91 -5.86 25.78
N SER A 166 -20.18 -6.95 25.53
CA SER A 166 -18.91 -6.91 24.80
C SER A 166 -19.17 -6.91 23.29
N VAL A 167 -18.30 -6.23 22.54
CA VAL A 167 -18.18 -6.56 21.11
C VAL A 167 -17.43 -7.87 21.05
N THR A 168 -18.00 -8.90 20.44
CA THR A 168 -17.34 -10.22 20.35
C THR A 168 -16.98 -10.48 18.90
N ILE A 169 -15.73 -10.84 18.68
CA ILE A 169 -15.21 -11.13 17.35
C ILE A 169 -14.79 -12.59 17.34
N ALA A 170 -15.20 -13.31 16.30
CA ALA A 170 -14.84 -14.70 16.10
C ALA A 170 -14.24 -14.84 14.69
N ILE A 171 -12.93 -15.13 14.64
CA ILE A 171 -12.15 -15.20 13.41
C ILE A 171 -11.66 -16.63 13.26
N GLU A 172 -11.95 -17.24 12.12
CA GLU A 172 -11.35 -18.50 11.71
C GLU A 172 -9.93 -18.31 11.22
N GLU A 173 -9.11 -19.31 11.53
CA GLU A 173 -7.76 -19.50 11.00
C GLU A 173 -7.68 -20.85 10.29
N ASP A 174 -6.76 -20.98 9.34
CA ASP A 174 -6.40 -22.29 8.78
C ASP A 174 -5.43 -23.04 9.70
N ILE A 175 -5.26 -24.32 9.41
CA ILE A 175 -4.19 -25.15 9.96
C ILE A 175 -3.10 -25.23 8.89
N GLY A 176 -1.84 -24.98 9.27
CA GLY A 176 -0.70 -25.08 8.37
C GLY A 176 0.20 -23.85 8.42
N GLU A 177 0.91 -23.61 7.32
CA GLU A 177 1.99 -22.59 7.21
C GLU A 177 1.57 -21.36 6.39
N SER A 178 0.27 -21.19 6.09
CA SER A 178 -0.18 -20.09 5.23
C SER A 178 -0.18 -18.77 6.00
N ILE A 179 0.76 -17.89 5.67
CA ILE A 179 0.95 -16.59 6.32
C ILE A 179 -0.35 -15.75 6.31
N ALA A 180 -1.08 -15.75 5.20
CA ALA A 180 -2.31 -14.96 5.05
C ALA A 180 -3.53 -15.54 5.79
N ARG A 181 -3.47 -16.75 6.32
CA ARG A 181 -4.63 -17.46 6.91
C ARG A 181 -4.54 -17.62 8.43
N HIS A 182 -3.72 -16.81 9.09
CA HIS A 182 -3.57 -16.74 10.54
C HIS A 182 -3.75 -15.30 11.05
N ILE A 183 -4.02 -15.19 12.35
CA ILE A 183 -4.05 -13.92 13.07
C ILE A 183 -2.63 -13.56 13.50
N TRP A 184 -2.29 -12.29 13.28
CA TRP A 184 -1.00 -11.70 13.63
C TRP A 184 -1.10 -10.77 14.83
N ASP A 185 0.00 -10.61 15.56
CA ASP A 185 0.07 -9.80 16.79
C ASP A 185 -0.39 -8.36 16.55
N ALA A 186 0.05 -7.72 15.46
CA ALA A 186 -0.29 -6.34 15.14
C ALA A 186 -1.79 -6.14 14.92
N GLY A 187 -2.42 -7.00 14.10
CA GLY A 187 -3.86 -6.95 13.85
C GLY A 187 -4.67 -7.17 15.12
N LEU A 188 -4.25 -8.13 15.96
CA LEU A 188 -4.91 -8.45 17.22
C LEU A 188 -4.82 -7.31 18.26
N VAL A 189 -3.63 -6.75 18.46
CA VAL A 189 -3.40 -5.66 19.42
C VAL A 189 -4.09 -4.38 18.98
N THR A 190 -4.01 -4.01 17.70
CA THR A 190 -4.70 -2.82 17.17
C THR A 190 -6.21 -2.98 17.21
N SER A 191 -6.75 -4.18 16.94
CA SER A 191 -8.17 -4.46 17.17
C SER A 191 -8.59 -4.23 18.63
N ALA A 192 -7.77 -4.67 19.59
CA ALA A 192 -8.01 -4.42 21.01
C ALA A 192 -7.96 -2.93 21.34
N LEU A 193 -6.96 -2.21 20.80
CA LEU A 193 -6.78 -0.77 20.97
C LEU A 193 -7.99 0.02 20.47
N LEU A 194 -8.44 -0.25 19.24
CA LEU A 194 -9.56 0.46 18.63
C LEU A 194 -10.85 0.19 19.38
N ALA A 195 -11.13 -1.06 19.76
CA ALA A 195 -12.31 -1.39 20.54
C ALA A 195 -12.31 -0.75 21.94
N ASP A 196 -11.14 -0.61 22.55
CA ASP A 196 -10.95 0.08 23.83
C ASP A 196 -11.15 1.60 23.71
N ALA A 197 -10.55 2.20 22.67
CA ALA A 197 -10.68 3.63 22.37
C ALA A 197 -12.13 4.04 22.07
N CYS A 198 -12.90 3.18 21.39
CA CYS A 198 -14.33 3.38 21.10
C CYS A 198 -15.25 3.39 22.33
N ARG A 199 -14.75 3.01 23.51
CA ARG A 199 -15.53 2.97 24.75
C ARG A 199 -15.07 3.98 25.79
N MET A 200 -13.99 4.71 25.50
CA MET A 200 -13.36 5.58 26.48
C MET A 200 -12.92 6.92 25.89
N ILE A 201 -13.22 8.01 26.60
CA ILE A 201 -12.59 9.31 26.34
C ILE A 201 -11.42 9.44 27.33
N ARG A 202 -10.26 8.85 27.02
CA ARG A 202 -8.99 9.21 27.71
C ARG A 202 -8.39 10.40 26.98
N LYS A 203 -7.73 11.32 27.69
CA LYS A 203 -7.03 12.43 27.01
C LYS A 203 -5.93 11.90 26.08
N GLU A 204 -5.36 10.75 26.40
CA GLU A 204 -4.20 10.14 25.75
C GLU A 204 -4.56 9.04 24.74
N LEU A 205 -5.85 8.67 24.63
CA LEU A 205 -6.32 7.64 23.71
C LEU A 205 -7.74 7.98 23.27
N ARG A 206 -7.88 8.59 22.10
CA ARG A 206 -9.17 9.00 21.55
C ARG A 206 -9.34 8.32 20.22
N ILE A 207 -10.51 7.74 19.99
CA ILE A 207 -10.76 6.97 18.77
C ILE A 207 -10.52 7.78 17.49
N TRP A 208 -10.79 9.09 17.51
CA TRP A 208 -10.54 9.97 16.38
C TRP A 208 -9.07 10.23 16.08
N ASP A 209 -8.14 9.90 16.98
CA ASP A 209 -6.71 9.95 16.70
C ASP A 209 -6.30 8.79 15.76
N PHE A 210 -7.13 7.75 15.63
CA PHE A 210 -6.93 6.57 14.77
C PHE A 210 -7.96 6.48 13.62
N LEU A 211 -9.24 6.74 13.91
CA LEU A 211 -10.37 6.73 12.99
C LEU A 211 -11.15 8.05 13.12
N PRO A 212 -10.67 9.17 12.54
CA PRO A 212 -11.36 10.46 12.58
C PRO A 212 -12.59 10.45 11.66
N LEU A 213 -13.75 10.08 12.19
CA LEU A 213 -15.00 9.94 11.43
C LEU A 213 -15.67 11.30 11.31
N ASP A 214 -15.27 12.09 10.32
CA ASP A 214 -15.78 13.43 10.02
C ASP A 214 -16.93 13.44 8.99
N LYS A 215 -17.26 12.28 8.43
CA LYS A 215 -18.31 12.08 7.42
C LYS A 215 -19.40 11.12 7.87
N HIS A 216 -20.59 11.28 7.30
CA HIS A 216 -21.76 10.45 7.60
C HIS A 216 -21.62 9.00 7.17
N ASP A 217 -20.92 8.69 6.08
CA ASP A 217 -20.79 7.32 5.57
C ASP A 217 -19.32 7.05 5.18
N PRO A 218 -18.46 6.76 6.16
CA PRO A 218 -17.04 6.53 5.93
C PRO A 218 -16.82 5.24 5.14
N ASN A 219 -15.91 5.30 4.17
CA ASN A 219 -15.42 4.14 3.43
C ASN A 219 -14.01 3.77 3.92
N VAL A 220 -13.85 2.54 4.38
CA VAL A 220 -12.56 2.01 4.86
C VAL A 220 -12.10 0.89 3.93
N LEU A 221 -10.83 0.94 3.54
CA LEU A 221 -10.16 -0.09 2.74
C LEU A 221 -9.09 -0.77 3.60
N GLU A 222 -9.14 -2.08 3.75
CA GLU A 222 -8.04 -2.85 4.34
C GLU A 222 -7.18 -3.47 3.25
N ILE A 223 -5.87 -3.24 3.30
CA ILE A 223 -4.87 -3.83 2.38
C ILE A 223 -4.10 -4.91 3.11
N GLY A 224 -3.99 -6.10 2.51
CA GLY A 224 -3.33 -7.24 3.16
C GLY A 224 -4.11 -7.73 4.37
N CYS A 225 -5.42 -7.95 4.20
CA CYS A 225 -6.31 -8.24 5.32
C CYS A 225 -6.10 -9.63 5.95
N GLY A 226 -5.49 -10.58 5.23
CA GLY A 226 -5.38 -11.97 5.61
C GLY A 226 -6.75 -12.56 5.98
N VAL A 227 -6.92 -12.92 7.26
CA VAL A 227 -8.18 -13.43 7.81
C VAL A 227 -9.24 -12.35 8.09
N GLY A 228 -8.89 -11.07 7.95
CA GLY A 228 -9.79 -9.91 8.06
C GLY A 228 -10.00 -9.37 9.47
N ILE A 229 -9.12 -9.69 10.43
CA ILE A 229 -9.33 -9.35 11.85
C ILE A 229 -9.53 -7.84 12.08
N LEU A 230 -8.71 -6.99 11.45
CA LEU A 230 -8.74 -5.54 11.70
C LEU A 230 -9.99 -4.90 11.09
N GLY A 231 -10.27 -5.12 9.80
CA GLY A 231 -11.45 -4.58 9.14
C GLY A 231 -12.77 -5.08 9.72
N ILE A 232 -12.86 -6.37 10.10
CA ILE A 232 -14.04 -6.90 10.80
C ILE A 232 -14.20 -6.26 12.18
N THR A 233 -13.09 -5.99 12.88
CA THR A 233 -13.13 -5.26 14.15
C THR A 233 -13.67 -3.84 13.94
N ILE A 234 -13.15 -3.12 12.94
CA ILE A 234 -13.62 -1.78 12.59
C ILE A 234 -15.13 -1.81 12.29
N ALA A 235 -15.61 -2.73 11.47
CA ALA A 235 -17.06 -2.90 11.21
C ALA A 235 -17.88 -3.06 12.49
N SER A 236 -17.35 -3.83 13.44
CA SER A 236 -18.03 -4.14 14.69
C SER A 236 -18.12 -2.94 15.65
N ILE A 237 -17.24 -1.94 15.48
CA ILE A 237 -17.15 -0.77 16.39
C ILE A 237 -17.48 0.57 15.71
N ILE A 238 -17.55 0.66 14.38
CA ILE A 238 -17.57 1.94 13.65
C ILE A 238 -18.76 2.84 14.01
N HIS A 239 -19.94 2.27 14.22
CA HIS A 239 -21.11 3.03 14.69
C HIS A 239 -20.91 3.60 16.10
N MET A 240 -20.26 2.84 16.98
CA MET A 240 -19.93 3.29 18.33
C MET A 240 -18.86 4.39 18.29
N ALA A 241 -17.83 4.21 17.47
CA ALA A 241 -16.78 5.19 17.21
C ALA A 241 -17.36 6.52 16.71
N ALA A 242 -18.31 6.47 15.77
CA ALA A 242 -18.95 7.66 15.21
C ALA A 242 -19.86 8.35 16.22
N ALA A 243 -20.64 7.59 16.99
CA ALA A 243 -21.50 8.14 18.04
C ALA A 243 -20.70 8.91 19.09
N GLN A 244 -19.51 8.42 19.47
CA GLN A 244 -18.59 9.16 20.36
C GLN A 244 -18.08 10.48 19.77
N GLN A 245 -17.99 10.56 18.45
CA GLN A 245 -17.58 11.75 17.71
C GLN A 245 -18.78 12.65 17.35
N GLY A 246 -19.99 12.33 17.81
CA GLY A 246 -21.21 13.08 17.52
C GLY A 246 -21.73 12.92 16.09
N VAL A 247 -21.30 11.87 15.38
CA VAL A 247 -21.67 11.58 14.00
C VAL A 247 -22.62 10.39 13.94
N ALA A 248 -23.76 10.57 13.27
CA ALA A 248 -24.69 9.51 12.97
C ALA A 248 -24.37 8.93 11.59
N LEU A 249 -24.06 7.63 11.54
CA LEU A 249 -23.78 6.92 10.29
C LEU A 249 -25.05 6.31 9.69
N THR A 250 -25.13 6.25 8.36
CA THR A 250 -26.24 5.59 7.67
C THR A 250 -25.83 4.23 7.10
N HIS A 251 -24.77 4.18 6.28
CA HIS A 251 -24.28 3.03 5.54
C HIS A 251 -22.74 3.09 5.39
N PRO A 252 -21.98 2.91 6.48
CA PRO A 252 -20.53 2.77 6.38
C PRO A 252 -20.15 1.55 5.53
N THR A 253 -19.04 1.66 4.78
CA THR A 253 -18.52 0.56 3.95
C THR A 253 -17.12 0.16 4.40
N ILE A 254 -16.87 -1.14 4.47
CA ILE A 254 -15.54 -1.72 4.62
C ILE A 254 -15.26 -2.64 3.44
N LEU A 255 -14.11 -2.47 2.80
CA LEU A 255 -13.62 -3.38 1.77
C LEU A 255 -12.34 -4.03 2.26
N LEU A 256 -12.35 -5.36 2.36
CA LEU A 256 -11.17 -6.15 2.66
C LEU A 256 -10.46 -6.52 1.37
N THR A 257 -9.15 -6.39 1.31
CA THR A 257 -8.36 -6.77 0.13
C THR A 257 -7.10 -7.53 0.47
N ASP A 258 -6.81 -8.52 -0.36
CA ASP A 258 -5.62 -9.37 -0.28
C ASP A 258 -5.40 -10.12 -1.60
N LEU A 259 -4.35 -10.93 -1.66
CA LEU A 259 -4.10 -11.90 -2.70
C LEU A 259 -5.17 -13.00 -2.74
N PRO A 260 -5.28 -13.75 -3.86
CA PRO A 260 -6.29 -14.81 -4.00
C PRO A 260 -6.24 -15.88 -2.90
N GLU A 261 -5.09 -16.10 -2.28
CA GLU A 261 -4.92 -17.14 -1.25
C GLU A 261 -5.70 -16.86 0.04
N ALA A 262 -5.97 -15.61 0.39
CA ALA A 262 -6.71 -15.23 1.59
C ALA A 262 -8.23 -15.21 1.38
N GLU A 263 -8.70 -15.13 0.13
CA GLU A 263 -10.11 -14.86 -0.22
C GLU A 263 -11.10 -15.77 0.49
N GLU A 264 -10.86 -17.09 0.46
CA GLU A 264 -11.77 -18.08 1.05
C GLU A 264 -11.97 -17.80 2.54
N ARG A 265 -10.88 -17.59 3.28
CA ARG A 265 -10.92 -17.40 4.73
C ARG A 265 -11.47 -16.03 5.09
N ALA A 266 -11.07 -14.97 4.40
CA ALA A 266 -11.60 -13.62 4.58
C ALA A 266 -13.13 -13.59 4.36
N ARG A 267 -13.64 -14.20 3.28
CA ARG A 267 -15.08 -14.27 3.00
C ARG A 267 -15.84 -15.11 4.02
N SER A 268 -15.27 -16.21 4.51
CA SER A 268 -15.85 -17.00 5.60
C SER A 268 -16.00 -16.14 6.87
N ASN A 269 -14.96 -15.38 7.22
CA ASN A 269 -14.99 -14.50 8.39
C ASN A 269 -15.94 -13.31 8.22
N ILE A 270 -16.05 -12.72 7.03
CA ILE A 270 -17.09 -11.73 6.73
C ILE A 270 -18.48 -12.33 6.99
N SER A 271 -18.73 -13.53 6.45
CA SER A 271 -20.03 -14.21 6.60
C SER A 271 -20.35 -14.50 8.08
N ARG A 272 -19.36 -14.94 8.86
CA ARG A 272 -19.49 -15.15 10.31
C ARG A 272 -19.71 -13.83 11.07
N SER A 273 -19.07 -12.75 10.66
CA SER A 273 -19.15 -11.45 11.35
C SER A 273 -20.55 -10.86 11.35
N SER A 274 -21.42 -11.23 10.40
CA SER A 274 -22.83 -10.81 10.33
C SER A 274 -23.63 -11.09 11.60
N GLN A 275 -23.17 -12.02 12.45
CA GLN A 275 -23.76 -12.32 13.75
C GLN A 275 -23.53 -11.21 14.80
N TYR A 276 -22.49 -10.40 14.61
CA TYR A 276 -22.00 -9.43 15.60
C TYR A 276 -21.95 -7.99 15.05
N THR A 277 -22.02 -7.81 13.74
CA THR A 277 -22.05 -6.51 13.07
C THR A 277 -23.49 -5.98 12.92
N TYR A 278 -23.64 -4.66 12.82
CA TYR A 278 -24.95 -4.04 12.59
C TYR A 278 -25.48 -4.38 11.20
N SER A 279 -26.79 -4.60 11.08
CA SER A 279 -27.45 -4.97 9.82
C SER A 279 -27.39 -3.91 8.70
N LYS A 280 -26.71 -2.78 8.92
CA LYS A 280 -26.55 -1.67 7.97
C LYS A 280 -25.08 -1.45 7.57
N MET A 281 -24.22 -2.42 7.86
CA MET A 281 -22.80 -2.40 7.54
C MET A 281 -22.55 -3.24 6.29
N ASP A 282 -21.96 -2.64 5.25
CA ASP A 282 -21.49 -3.39 4.09
C ASP A 282 -20.01 -3.77 4.30
N ILE A 283 -19.74 -5.07 4.34
CA ILE A 283 -18.37 -5.61 4.36
C ILE A 283 -18.20 -6.48 3.13
N ASP A 284 -17.33 -6.04 2.22
CA ASP A 284 -17.03 -6.72 0.97
C ASP A 284 -15.59 -7.21 0.93
N TYR A 285 -15.29 -8.06 -0.06
CA TYR A 285 -13.94 -8.51 -0.36
C TYR A 285 -13.64 -8.36 -1.85
N GLU A 286 -12.47 -7.79 -2.16
CA GLU A 286 -11.90 -7.74 -3.51
C GLU A 286 -10.42 -8.13 -3.50
N LYS A 287 -9.97 -8.80 -4.55
CA LYS A 287 -8.55 -9.16 -4.71
C LYS A 287 -7.73 -7.91 -5.02
N LEU A 288 -6.61 -7.73 -4.34
CA LEU A 288 -5.64 -6.68 -4.64
C LEU A 288 -4.23 -7.21 -4.49
N ASP A 289 -3.55 -7.40 -5.61
CA ASP A 289 -2.09 -7.53 -5.65
C ASP A 289 -1.48 -6.13 -5.66
N TRP A 290 -0.49 -5.88 -4.80
CA TRP A 290 0.15 -4.56 -4.71
C TRP A 290 0.97 -4.21 -5.96
N GLU A 291 1.44 -5.21 -6.72
CA GLU A 291 2.03 -4.98 -8.05
C GLU A 291 0.99 -4.49 -9.06
N ASP A 292 -0.26 -4.93 -8.94
CA ASP A 292 -1.35 -4.38 -9.72
C ASP A 292 -1.76 -2.99 -9.21
N GLY A 293 -1.85 -2.83 -7.90
CA GLY A 293 -2.21 -1.59 -7.22
C GLY A 293 -1.29 -0.43 -7.57
N ARG A 294 0.04 -0.62 -7.50
CA ARG A 294 1.04 0.41 -7.87
C ARG A 294 0.91 0.90 -9.31
N ASN A 295 0.35 0.06 -10.19
CA ASN A 295 0.10 0.36 -11.59
C ASN A 295 -1.33 0.85 -11.84
N SER A 296 -2.06 1.25 -10.80
CA SER A 296 -3.46 1.68 -10.85
C SER A 296 -4.43 0.63 -11.43
N ARG A 297 -4.04 -0.66 -11.41
CA ARG A 297 -4.89 -1.78 -11.84
C ARG A 297 -5.74 -2.29 -10.67
N PHE A 298 -6.72 -1.48 -10.30
CA PHE A 298 -7.68 -1.83 -9.24
C PHE A 298 -8.91 -2.58 -9.79
N GLY A 299 -9.53 -3.41 -8.96
CA GLY A 299 -10.82 -4.03 -9.27
C GLY A 299 -11.98 -3.03 -9.20
N PRO A 300 -13.19 -3.45 -9.60
CA PRO A 300 -14.37 -2.58 -9.62
C PRO A 300 -14.73 -2.00 -8.25
N LEU A 301 -14.60 -2.75 -7.16
CA LEU A 301 -14.98 -2.28 -5.83
C LEU A 301 -14.01 -1.21 -5.34
N VAL A 302 -12.70 -1.44 -5.42
CA VAL A 302 -11.67 -0.44 -5.07
C VAL A 302 -11.85 0.84 -5.90
N LYS A 303 -12.20 0.73 -7.20
CA LYS A 303 -12.43 1.89 -8.08
C LYS A 303 -13.70 2.67 -7.77
N SER A 304 -14.70 2.03 -7.17
CA SER A 304 -16.06 2.55 -7.11
C SER A 304 -16.28 3.69 -6.12
N LYS A 305 -15.35 3.90 -5.18
CA LYS A 305 -15.54 4.83 -4.05
C LYS A 305 -14.30 5.68 -3.78
N TYR A 306 -14.53 6.75 -3.02
CA TYR A 306 -13.48 7.45 -2.30
C TYR A 306 -13.23 6.72 -0.98
N TRP A 307 -11.98 6.38 -0.66
CA TRP A 307 -11.61 5.70 0.58
C TRP A 307 -11.14 6.71 1.62
N ASP A 308 -11.94 6.89 2.68
CA ASP A 308 -11.63 7.83 3.76
C ASP A 308 -10.46 7.36 4.62
N PHE A 309 -10.38 6.04 4.82
CA PHE A 309 -9.33 5.39 5.58
C PHE A 309 -8.79 4.19 4.83
N ILE A 310 -7.48 4.08 4.80
CA ILE A 310 -6.79 2.86 4.42
C ILE A 310 -6.18 2.28 5.69
N VAL A 311 -6.37 0.99 5.94
CA VAL A 311 -5.81 0.32 7.11
C VAL A 311 -5.03 -0.91 6.66
N LEU A 312 -3.98 -1.24 7.40
CA LEU A 312 -3.18 -2.44 7.17
C LEU A 312 -2.47 -2.84 8.47
N SER A 313 -2.33 -4.14 8.69
CA SER A 313 -1.65 -4.69 9.87
C SER A 313 -0.65 -5.77 9.50
N ASP A 314 0.56 -5.71 10.07
CA ASP A 314 1.65 -6.67 9.88
C ASP A 314 2.00 -6.94 8.40
N CYS A 315 1.92 -5.89 7.58
CA CYS A 315 2.24 -5.93 6.15
C CYS A 315 3.70 -5.51 5.83
N THR A 316 4.57 -5.41 6.84
CA THR A 316 5.95 -4.88 6.68
C THR A 316 7.05 -5.94 6.71
N TYR A 317 6.70 -7.23 6.79
CA TYR A 317 7.68 -8.31 6.92
C TYR A 317 8.54 -8.56 5.67
N ASN A 318 8.08 -8.15 4.49
CA ASN A 318 8.79 -8.34 3.22
C ASN A 318 9.23 -6.99 2.63
N VAL A 319 10.51 -6.65 2.81
CA VAL A 319 11.10 -5.40 2.33
C VAL A 319 11.04 -5.27 0.80
N ASP A 320 11.12 -6.38 0.07
CA ASP A 320 11.04 -6.37 -1.40
C ASP A 320 9.65 -5.92 -1.90
N ALA A 321 8.61 -6.04 -1.06
CA ALA A 321 7.26 -5.61 -1.38
C ALA A 321 7.00 -4.12 -1.11
N PHE A 322 7.92 -3.41 -0.42
CA PHE A 322 7.69 -2.00 -0.05
C PHE A 322 7.47 -1.07 -1.23
N PRO A 323 8.23 -1.13 -2.35
CA PRO A 323 7.97 -0.27 -3.50
C PRO A 323 6.55 -0.45 -4.06
N SER A 324 6.00 -1.65 -3.96
CA SER A 324 4.68 -1.99 -4.49
C SER A 324 3.56 -1.62 -3.52
N LEU A 325 3.81 -1.76 -2.22
CA LEU A 325 2.92 -1.24 -1.18
C LEU A 325 2.82 0.30 -1.26
N VAL A 326 3.95 1.00 -1.25
CA VAL A 326 4.00 2.48 -1.32
C VAL A 326 3.37 2.97 -2.63
N GLY A 327 3.74 2.37 -3.77
CA GLY A 327 3.13 2.69 -5.05
C GLY A 327 1.61 2.45 -5.07
N THR A 328 1.12 1.41 -4.40
CA THR A 328 -0.32 1.15 -4.25
C THR A 328 -1.01 2.24 -3.43
N LEU A 329 -0.42 2.64 -2.29
CA LEU A 329 -0.94 3.74 -1.48
C LEU A 329 -0.99 5.05 -2.29
N THR A 330 0.08 5.38 -3.02
CA THR A 330 0.16 6.57 -3.89
C THR A 330 -0.88 6.53 -5.01
N ALA A 331 -1.11 5.35 -5.61
CA ALA A 331 -2.14 5.16 -6.63
C ALA A 331 -3.57 5.27 -6.06
N LEU A 332 -3.82 4.78 -4.84
CA LEU A 332 -5.09 4.95 -4.13
C LEU A 332 -5.34 6.40 -3.74
N HIS A 333 -4.30 7.14 -3.31
CA HIS A 333 -4.42 8.58 -3.10
C HIS A 333 -4.81 9.31 -4.39
N SER A 334 -4.14 8.98 -5.49
CA SER A 334 -4.48 9.54 -6.81
C SER A 334 -5.92 9.18 -7.24
N LEU A 335 -6.41 8.00 -6.88
CA LEU A 335 -7.80 7.60 -7.11
C LEU A 335 -8.77 8.43 -6.26
N ASN A 336 -8.48 8.64 -4.99
CA ASN A 336 -9.26 9.51 -4.11
C ASN A 336 -9.38 10.95 -4.66
N VAL A 337 -8.27 11.49 -5.17
CA VAL A 337 -8.27 12.81 -5.82
C VAL A 337 -9.23 12.85 -7.01
N ARG A 338 -9.22 11.82 -7.86
CA ARG A 338 -10.12 11.72 -9.03
C ARG A 338 -11.58 11.50 -8.68
N ASN A 339 -11.85 10.78 -7.59
CA ASN A 339 -13.20 10.44 -7.15
C ASN A 339 -13.87 11.57 -6.33
N THR A 340 -13.18 12.69 -6.11
CA THR A 340 -13.72 13.85 -5.40
C THR A 340 -14.36 14.85 -6.38
N ASP A 341 -15.46 15.50 -6.00
CA ASP A 341 -16.14 16.51 -6.82
C ASP A 341 -15.21 17.74 -7.03
N PRO A 342 -14.94 18.15 -8.29
CA PRO A 342 -14.13 19.33 -8.62
C PRO A 342 -14.55 20.64 -7.94
N GLY A 343 -15.81 20.73 -7.45
CA GLY A 343 -16.32 21.90 -6.72
C GLY A 343 -15.92 21.99 -5.24
N THR A 344 -15.22 20.98 -4.71
CA THR A 344 -14.83 20.93 -3.28
C THR A 344 -13.42 21.51 -3.11
N GLU A 345 -13.31 22.76 -2.66
CA GLU A 345 -12.04 23.47 -2.39
C GLU A 345 -11.20 22.92 -1.21
N ASN A 346 -11.26 21.62 -0.93
CA ASN A 346 -10.55 21.02 0.19
C ASN A 346 -9.26 20.32 -0.25
N ASN A 347 -8.19 20.51 0.53
CA ASN A 347 -6.98 19.70 0.45
C ASN A 347 -7.37 18.23 0.66
N ILE A 348 -7.46 17.45 -0.42
CA ILE A 348 -7.77 16.03 -0.36
C ILE A 348 -6.62 15.35 0.37
N THR A 349 -6.98 14.63 1.44
CA THR A 349 -6.02 13.90 2.27
C THR A 349 -6.44 12.43 2.30
N THR A 350 -5.51 11.56 1.95
CA THR A 350 -5.68 10.12 2.18
C THR A 350 -5.02 9.78 3.50
N LYS A 351 -5.80 9.21 4.42
CA LYS A 351 -5.35 8.81 5.75
C LYS A 351 -5.11 7.30 5.76
N VAL A 352 -3.96 6.89 6.27
CA VAL A 352 -3.57 5.48 6.41
C VAL A 352 -3.27 5.20 7.87
N LEU A 353 -3.71 4.05 8.38
CA LEU A 353 -3.30 3.49 9.65
C LEU A 353 -2.54 2.18 9.38
N LEU A 354 -1.24 2.18 9.67
CA LEU A 354 -0.41 0.98 9.64
C LEU A 354 -0.17 0.52 11.07
N SER A 355 -0.51 -0.73 11.35
CA SER A 355 -0.04 -1.43 12.55
C SER A 355 1.06 -2.42 12.17
N THR A 356 2.15 -2.45 12.91
CA THR A 356 3.23 -3.41 12.67
C THR A 356 3.89 -3.85 13.97
N LYS A 357 4.33 -5.10 14.01
CA LYS A 357 5.32 -5.60 14.96
C LYS A 357 6.70 -5.51 14.29
N PRO A 358 7.57 -4.56 14.67
CA PRO A 358 8.91 -4.47 14.10
C PRO A 358 9.70 -5.75 14.38
N ARG A 359 10.27 -6.37 13.33
CA ARG A 359 11.07 -7.61 13.43
C ARG A 359 12.52 -7.38 13.05
N HIS A 360 12.80 -6.45 12.14
CA HIS A 360 14.16 -6.12 11.73
C HIS A 360 14.32 -4.66 11.28
N ASP A 361 15.50 -4.07 11.49
CA ASP A 361 15.80 -2.66 11.15
C ASP A 361 15.60 -2.34 9.66
N SER A 362 15.66 -3.34 8.78
CA SER A 362 15.40 -3.16 7.34
C SER A 362 13.96 -2.72 7.05
N GLU A 363 13.03 -2.95 7.96
CA GLU A 363 11.64 -2.48 7.82
C GLU A 363 11.54 -0.95 7.86
N LEU A 364 12.55 -0.26 8.41
CA LEU A 364 12.62 1.20 8.43
C LEU A 364 12.67 1.81 7.02
N ALA A 365 13.14 1.05 6.02
CA ALA A 365 13.17 1.48 4.62
C ALA A 365 11.76 1.83 4.06
N LEU A 366 10.69 1.28 4.65
CA LEU A 366 9.32 1.64 4.27
C LEU A 366 9.06 3.15 4.48
N PHE A 367 9.53 3.70 5.59
CA PHE A 367 9.28 5.10 5.94
C PHE A 367 10.07 6.06 5.03
N GLU A 368 11.28 5.67 4.63
CA GLU A 368 12.07 6.42 3.64
C GLU A 368 11.37 6.45 2.28
N LEU A 369 10.81 5.31 1.83
CA LEU A 369 10.04 5.24 0.58
C LEU A 369 8.74 6.05 0.65
N LEU A 370 8.03 6.00 1.78
CA LEU A 370 6.84 6.82 2.00
C LEU A 370 7.17 8.32 1.93
N GLU A 371 8.24 8.76 2.58
CA GLU A 371 8.68 10.16 2.53
C GLU A 371 9.14 10.58 1.13
N ALA A 372 9.84 9.70 0.41
CA ALA A 372 10.23 9.93 -0.99
C ALA A 372 9.02 10.08 -1.93
N ASP A 373 7.92 9.40 -1.60
CA ASP A 373 6.62 9.51 -2.28
C ASP A 373 5.71 10.56 -1.60
N GLY A 374 6.23 11.44 -0.75
CA GLY A 374 5.55 12.63 -0.21
C GLY A 374 4.46 12.36 0.83
N TRP A 375 4.52 11.19 1.46
CA TRP A 375 3.72 10.87 2.62
C TRP A 375 4.35 11.45 3.88
N THR A 376 3.50 12.02 4.74
CA THR A 376 3.91 12.37 6.11
C THR A 376 3.46 11.28 7.05
N TYR A 377 4.28 10.99 8.08
CA TYR A 377 3.98 9.92 9.02
C TYR A 377 4.16 10.33 10.48
N GLN A 378 3.42 9.67 11.37
CA GLN A 378 3.50 9.88 12.81
C GLN A 378 3.21 8.58 13.57
N LEU A 379 4.09 8.21 14.50
CA LEU A 379 3.80 7.16 15.49
C LEU A 379 2.68 7.63 16.41
N LYS A 380 1.56 6.92 16.39
CA LYS A 380 0.40 7.19 17.27
C LYS A 380 0.53 6.44 18.58
N LYS A 381 0.97 5.18 18.53
CA LYS A 381 1.09 4.34 19.72
C LYS A 381 2.17 3.28 19.54
N SER A 382 2.85 2.97 20.64
CA SER A 382 3.66 1.77 20.80
C SER A 382 3.13 1.02 22.02
N ILE A 383 2.77 -0.25 21.82
CA ILE A 383 2.11 -1.10 22.82
C ILE A 383 2.99 -2.33 23.06
N PRO A 384 3.55 -2.51 24.26
CA PRO A 384 4.33 -3.71 24.56
C PRO A 384 3.46 -4.95 24.56
N LEU A 385 3.98 -6.01 23.92
CA LEU A 385 3.34 -7.30 23.90
C LEU A 385 3.52 -8.02 25.24
N PRO A 386 2.47 -8.65 25.77
CA PRO A 386 2.57 -9.44 27.00
C PRO A 386 3.19 -10.81 26.69
N LYS A 387 4.53 -10.87 26.65
CA LYS A 387 5.30 -12.09 26.37
C LYS A 387 5.63 -12.85 27.66
N LEU A 388 5.50 -14.17 27.60
CA LEU A 388 5.86 -15.05 28.73
C LEU A 388 7.37 -15.28 28.82
N ASP A 389 8.07 -15.20 27.70
CA ASP A 389 9.49 -15.49 27.52
C ASP A 389 10.05 -14.69 26.33
N GLY A 390 11.38 -14.71 26.19
CA GLY A 390 12.10 -14.03 25.11
C GLY A 390 12.28 -12.52 25.30
N GLU A 391 12.72 -11.84 24.25
CA GLU A 391 12.93 -10.39 24.25
C GLU A 391 11.62 -9.62 24.18
N ASP A 392 11.56 -8.45 24.82
CA ASP A 392 10.41 -7.56 24.76
C ASP A 392 10.12 -7.15 23.32
N GLU A 393 8.85 -7.24 22.92
CA GLU A 393 8.38 -6.84 21.61
C GLU A 393 7.26 -5.82 21.77
N VAL A 394 7.05 -5.02 20.72
CA VAL A 394 6.00 -4.01 20.68
C VAL A 394 5.19 -4.14 19.39
N VAL A 395 3.95 -3.69 19.45
CA VAL A 395 3.16 -3.34 18.28
C VAL A 395 3.13 -1.83 18.18
N GLU A 396 3.43 -1.30 17.00
CA GLU A 396 3.43 0.12 16.70
C GLU A 396 2.31 0.47 15.72
N ASP A 397 1.48 1.44 16.10
CA ASP A 397 0.46 2.04 15.25
C ASP A 397 0.94 3.37 14.70
N TRP A 398 1.15 3.43 13.39
CA TRP A 398 1.58 4.58 12.62
C TRP A 398 0.42 5.15 11.80
N SER A 399 0.34 6.47 11.72
CA SER A 399 -0.58 7.15 10.80
C SER A 399 0.20 7.80 9.68
N PHE A 400 -0.26 7.59 8.44
CA PHE A 400 0.25 8.27 7.26
C PHE A 400 -0.78 9.20 6.65
N THR A 401 -0.34 10.34 6.14
CA THR A 401 -1.19 11.27 5.41
C THR A 401 -0.53 11.65 4.10
N GLY A 402 -1.21 11.35 2.99
CA GLY A 402 -0.87 11.82 1.66
C GLY A 402 -1.69 13.06 1.34
N SER A 403 -1.03 14.17 0.99
CA SER A 403 -1.69 15.43 0.61
C SER A 403 -1.22 15.89 -0.76
N GLU A 404 -2.15 16.37 -1.59
CA GLU A 404 -1.83 16.81 -2.94
C GLU A 404 -0.79 17.94 -2.98
N ARG A 405 -0.77 18.82 -1.96
CA ARG A 405 0.22 19.90 -1.86
C ARG A 405 1.62 19.38 -1.62
N ASP A 406 1.76 18.34 -0.80
CA ASP A 406 3.07 17.79 -0.44
C ASP A 406 3.64 16.94 -1.58
N LEU A 407 2.79 16.12 -2.20
CA LEU A 407 3.12 15.34 -3.40
C LEU A 407 3.51 16.23 -4.58
N ARG A 408 2.75 17.31 -4.84
CA ARG A 408 3.07 18.26 -5.93
C ARG A 408 4.31 19.09 -5.61
N ARG A 409 4.52 19.50 -4.35
CA ARG A 409 5.74 20.23 -3.94
C ARG A 409 6.99 19.39 -4.14
N GLN A 410 6.93 18.10 -3.84
CA GLN A 410 8.08 17.20 -4.05
C GLN A 410 8.33 16.95 -5.53
N ALA A 411 7.28 16.75 -6.34
CA ALA A 411 7.43 16.67 -7.79
C ALA A 411 8.04 17.95 -8.38
N LEU A 412 7.60 19.13 -7.92
CA LEU A 412 8.18 20.42 -8.32
C LEU A 412 9.59 20.63 -7.77
N GLY A 413 9.89 20.13 -6.57
CA GLY A 413 11.22 20.14 -5.96
C GLY A 413 12.22 19.29 -6.74
N LEU A 414 11.85 18.07 -7.12
CA LEU A 414 12.65 17.19 -7.97
C LEU A 414 12.90 17.82 -9.36
N ILE A 415 11.89 18.47 -9.94
CA ILE A 415 12.04 19.22 -11.20
C ILE A 415 12.96 20.44 -11.01
N SER A 416 12.85 21.14 -9.87
CA SER A 416 13.70 22.30 -9.54
C SER A 416 15.14 21.87 -9.31
N ASP A 417 15.41 20.83 -8.53
CA ASP A 417 16.75 20.31 -8.24
C ASP A 417 17.41 19.78 -9.52
N TYR A 418 16.63 19.14 -10.39
CA TYR A 418 17.09 18.74 -11.72
C TYR A 418 17.42 19.95 -12.60
N ALA A 419 16.54 20.97 -12.61
CA ALA A 419 16.76 22.21 -13.36
C ALA A 419 17.94 23.04 -12.80
N ASP A 420 18.12 23.07 -11.49
CA ASP A 420 19.20 23.77 -10.79
C ASP A 420 20.52 23.01 -10.92
N GLY A 421 20.51 21.67 -10.95
CA GLY A 421 21.66 20.85 -11.32
C GLY A 421 22.13 21.11 -12.76
N ILE A 422 21.19 21.26 -13.69
CA ILE A 422 21.48 21.67 -15.08
C ILE A 422 22.01 23.11 -15.13
N ARG A 423 21.38 24.05 -14.42
CA ARG A 423 21.79 25.46 -14.38
C ARG A 423 23.14 25.68 -13.71
N LEU A 424 23.43 24.98 -12.62
CA LEU A 424 24.71 25.06 -11.90
C LEU A 424 25.85 24.50 -12.76
N ARG A 425 25.63 23.37 -13.46
CA ARG A 425 26.59 22.82 -14.41
C ARG A 425 26.80 23.75 -15.61
N ALA A 426 25.72 24.32 -16.15
CA ALA A 426 25.82 25.31 -17.23
C ALA A 426 26.55 26.59 -16.77
N ALA A 427 26.31 27.07 -15.55
CA ALA A 427 26.96 28.25 -14.99
C ALA A 427 28.45 28.01 -14.68
N LEU A 428 28.83 26.82 -14.22
CA LEU A 428 30.24 26.46 -13.97
C LEU A 428 31.05 26.33 -15.27
N VAL A 429 30.42 25.86 -16.35
CA VAL A 429 31.02 25.82 -17.70
C VAL A 429 31.13 27.24 -18.28
N LEU A 430 30.07 28.05 -18.19
CA LEU A 430 30.09 29.45 -18.65
C LEU A 430 31.06 30.33 -17.86
N ALA A 431 31.32 30.00 -16.59
CA ALA A 431 32.31 30.68 -15.76
C ALA A 431 33.75 30.21 -16.00
N GLY A 432 33.98 29.22 -16.89
CA GLY A 432 35.31 28.66 -17.16
C GLY A 432 35.91 27.90 -15.98
N LEU A 433 35.07 27.51 -15.00
CA LEU A 433 35.48 26.80 -13.79
C LEU A 433 35.42 25.27 -13.95
N MET A 434 34.92 24.78 -15.09
CA MET A 434 34.97 23.38 -15.53
C MET A 434 35.38 23.29 -17.02
N PRO A 435 36.30 22.39 -17.41
CA PRO A 435 36.65 22.16 -18.81
C PRO A 435 35.58 21.36 -19.57
N GLU A 436 35.32 21.71 -20.84
CA GLU A 436 34.29 21.11 -21.71
C GLU A 436 34.46 19.60 -21.97
N GLU A 437 35.65 19.04 -21.78
CA GLU A 437 35.97 17.64 -22.13
C GLU A 437 35.45 16.58 -21.12
N ASN A 438 34.90 16.99 -19.96
CA ASN A 438 34.44 16.05 -18.93
C ASN A 438 32.96 15.62 -19.05
N MET A 439 32.31 15.82 -20.20
CA MET A 439 30.91 15.38 -20.38
C MET A 439 30.71 13.85 -20.41
N ALA A 440 31.76 13.02 -20.55
CA ALA A 440 31.60 11.59 -20.85
C ALA A 440 32.19 10.58 -19.85
N THR A 441 32.79 11.00 -18.73
CA THR A 441 33.48 10.05 -17.83
C THR A 441 33.34 10.45 -16.37
N ASP A 442 32.33 9.90 -15.70
CA ASP A 442 32.42 9.47 -14.30
C ASP A 442 31.16 8.68 -13.89
N LEU A 443 31.13 7.42 -14.31
CA LEU A 443 30.43 6.34 -13.62
C LEU A 443 31.36 5.13 -13.70
N ASN A 444 32.20 4.97 -12.68
CA ASN A 444 32.94 3.72 -12.45
C ASN A 444 31.95 2.62 -12.06
N VAL A 445 31.33 1.99 -13.07
CA VAL A 445 30.59 0.74 -12.96
C VAL A 445 31.37 -0.33 -13.75
N PRO A 446 31.68 -1.50 -13.17
CA PRO A 446 32.45 -2.54 -13.84
C PRO A 446 31.83 -3.02 -15.16
N GLU A 447 32.68 -3.33 -16.13
CA GLU A 447 32.44 -3.55 -17.57
C GLU A 447 31.54 -4.75 -17.96
N ARG A 448 30.68 -5.27 -17.07
CA ARG A 448 29.79 -6.41 -17.35
C ARG A 448 28.28 -6.14 -17.31
N GLN A 449 27.85 -4.89 -17.14
CA GLN A 449 26.43 -4.52 -17.17
C GLN A 449 26.17 -3.19 -17.89
N ARG A 450 26.42 -3.11 -19.20
CA ARG A 450 25.80 -2.04 -20.02
C ARG A 450 24.44 -2.54 -20.51
N PRO A 451 23.31 -1.92 -20.13
CA PRO A 451 22.02 -2.21 -20.77
C PRO A 451 22.08 -1.69 -22.20
N THR A 452 21.69 -2.53 -23.15
CA THR A 452 21.32 -2.06 -24.49
C THR A 452 20.10 -1.15 -24.35
N LEU A 453 20.26 0.13 -24.69
CA LEU A 453 19.17 1.10 -24.75
C LEU A 453 18.08 0.54 -25.68
N ARG A 454 16.86 0.34 -25.15
CA ARG A 454 15.74 -0.09 -25.99
C ARG A 454 15.17 1.13 -26.67
N ALA A 455 14.64 0.98 -27.88
CA ALA A 455 13.98 2.06 -28.62
C ALA A 455 12.89 2.80 -27.81
N ALA A 456 12.32 2.15 -26.78
CA ALA A 456 11.39 2.74 -25.82
C ALA A 456 11.99 3.85 -24.95
N ASP A 457 13.29 3.81 -24.65
CA ASP A 457 14.00 4.80 -23.84
C ASP A 457 14.28 6.06 -24.66
N PHE A 458 14.63 5.88 -25.94
CA PHE A 458 14.74 6.96 -26.92
C PHE A 458 13.38 7.61 -27.22
N PHE A 459 12.32 6.82 -27.29
CA PHE A 459 10.96 7.35 -27.44
C PHE A 459 10.49 8.11 -26.19
N HIS A 460 10.81 7.65 -24.99
CA HIS A 460 10.54 8.41 -23.75
C HIS A 460 11.30 9.73 -23.73
N PHE A 461 12.57 9.71 -24.13
CA PHE A 461 13.38 10.93 -24.25
C PHE A 461 12.74 11.93 -25.24
N LEU A 462 12.31 11.46 -26.42
CA LEU A 462 11.62 12.27 -27.42
C LEU A 462 10.29 12.82 -26.89
N VAL A 463 9.46 11.99 -26.26
CA VAL A 463 8.15 12.41 -25.74
C VAL A 463 8.30 13.45 -24.64
N ILE A 464 9.28 13.32 -23.76
CA ILE A 464 9.54 14.29 -22.69
C ILE A 464 10.04 15.62 -23.29
N HIS A 465 11.02 15.58 -24.19
CA HIS A 465 11.62 16.81 -24.71
C HIS A 465 10.74 17.53 -25.74
N PHE A 466 10.09 16.78 -26.64
CA PHE A 466 9.12 17.37 -27.57
C PHE A 466 7.79 17.71 -26.88
N GLY A 467 7.37 16.96 -25.86
CA GLY A 467 6.19 17.28 -25.07
C GLY A 467 6.35 18.61 -24.32
N VAL A 468 7.51 18.83 -23.69
CA VAL A 468 7.86 20.12 -23.09
C VAL A 468 7.90 21.23 -24.14
N PHE A 469 8.46 20.97 -25.32
CA PHE A 469 8.47 21.93 -26.43
C PHE A 469 7.05 22.32 -26.88
N PHE A 470 6.14 21.36 -27.06
CA PHE A 470 4.75 21.63 -27.46
C PHE A 470 3.95 22.32 -26.35
N CYS A 471 4.18 22.00 -25.07
CA CYS A 471 3.57 22.72 -23.95
C CYS A 471 4.01 24.19 -23.89
N VAL A 472 5.31 24.46 -24.08
CA VAL A 472 5.84 25.83 -24.11
C VAL A 472 5.32 26.58 -25.33
N ALA A 473 5.28 25.95 -26.51
CA ALA A 473 4.71 26.55 -27.72
C ALA A 473 3.21 26.84 -27.56
N GLY A 474 2.44 25.94 -26.92
CA GLY A 474 1.03 26.13 -26.61
C GLY A 474 0.78 27.30 -25.66
N LEU A 475 1.59 27.43 -24.61
CA LEU A 475 1.50 28.55 -23.66
C LEU A 475 1.80 29.90 -24.33
N VAL A 476 2.76 29.95 -25.26
CA VAL A 476 3.08 31.16 -26.04
C VAL A 476 1.95 31.52 -27.02
N VAL A 477 1.27 30.53 -27.61
CA VAL A 477 0.10 30.77 -28.46
C VAL A 477 -1.07 31.32 -27.64
N VAL A 478 -1.33 30.76 -26.46
CA VAL A 478 -2.37 31.25 -25.54
C VAL A 478 -2.06 32.67 -25.07
N ASP A 479 -0.82 32.97 -24.70
CA ASP A 479 -0.38 34.31 -24.31
C ASP A 479 -0.56 35.33 -25.44
N ARG A 480 -0.19 34.99 -26.69
CA ARG A 480 -0.42 35.87 -27.84
C ARG A 480 -1.88 36.06 -28.20
N MET A 481 -2.73 35.04 -28.00
CA MET A 481 -4.17 35.15 -28.20
C MET A 481 -4.82 36.06 -27.14
N GLN A 482 -4.28 36.07 -25.92
CA GLN A 482 -4.79 36.88 -24.81
C GLN A 482 -4.24 38.32 -24.82
N HIS A 483 -3.05 38.54 -25.37
CA HIS A 483 -2.35 39.84 -25.35
C HIS A 483 -1.80 40.28 -26.72
N PRO A 484 -2.67 40.55 -27.73
CA PRO A 484 -2.26 40.82 -29.11
C PRO A 484 -1.52 42.15 -29.35
N ALA A 485 -1.43 43.03 -28.35
CA ALA A 485 -0.83 44.37 -28.46
C ALA A 485 0.51 44.53 -27.71
N SER A 486 1.06 43.47 -27.12
CA SER A 486 2.34 43.55 -26.39
C SER A 486 3.53 43.39 -27.36
N ASN A 487 4.33 44.45 -27.50
CA ASN A 487 5.36 44.55 -28.53
C ASN A 487 6.80 44.31 -28.02
N HIS A 488 7.01 43.61 -26.89
CA HIS A 488 8.36 43.37 -26.37
C HIS A 488 8.63 41.95 -25.82
N SER A 489 9.68 41.36 -26.41
CA SER A 489 10.75 40.52 -25.81
C SER A 489 10.48 39.13 -25.21
N SER A 490 9.78 38.24 -25.91
CA SER A 490 9.80 36.78 -25.59
C SER A 490 10.51 35.90 -26.63
N LEU A 491 10.94 36.45 -27.77
CA LEU A 491 11.62 35.68 -28.84
C LEU A 491 13.11 35.32 -28.62
N PRO A 492 13.97 36.11 -27.94
CA PRO A 492 15.41 35.80 -27.89
C PRO A 492 15.74 34.53 -27.07
N ILE A 493 14.95 34.25 -26.03
CA ILE A 493 15.15 33.11 -25.13
C ILE A 493 14.77 31.81 -25.84
N LEU A 494 13.71 31.85 -26.66
CA LEU A 494 13.27 30.71 -27.47
C LEU A 494 14.27 30.42 -28.60
N GLY A 495 14.82 31.45 -29.24
CA GLY A 495 15.86 31.31 -30.26
C GLY A 495 17.15 30.69 -29.71
N GLY A 496 17.56 31.06 -28.49
CA GLY A 496 18.74 30.49 -27.83
C GLY A 496 18.56 29.03 -27.42
N ALA A 497 17.40 28.66 -26.84
CA ALA A 497 17.12 27.28 -26.44
C ALA A 497 16.98 26.33 -27.64
N VAL A 498 16.39 26.81 -28.74
CA VAL A 498 16.23 26.03 -29.97
C VAL A 498 17.56 25.90 -30.72
N ALA A 499 18.39 26.95 -30.76
CA ALA A 499 19.74 26.88 -31.34
C ALA A 499 20.66 25.92 -30.55
N ALA A 500 20.56 25.92 -29.21
CA ALA A 500 21.29 24.97 -28.36
C ALA A 500 20.85 23.52 -28.61
N ALA A 501 19.54 23.26 -28.71
CA ALA A 501 19.03 21.92 -29.02
C ALA A 501 19.44 21.45 -30.44
N ALA A 502 19.44 22.36 -31.43
CA ALA A 502 19.85 22.05 -32.80
C ALA A 502 21.36 21.76 -32.94
N TYR A 503 22.19 22.29 -32.03
CA TYR A 503 23.62 22.04 -32.03
C TYR A 503 24.01 20.79 -31.21
N LEU A 504 23.34 20.57 -30.08
CA LEU A 504 23.70 19.51 -29.14
C LEU A 504 23.20 18.12 -29.56
N VAL A 505 22.05 18.01 -30.23
CA VAL A 505 21.48 16.72 -30.62
C VAL A 505 22.32 16.01 -31.70
N PRO A 506 22.78 16.66 -32.79
CA PRO A 506 23.66 16.02 -33.77
C PRO A 506 25.06 15.74 -33.24
N ALA A 507 25.61 16.61 -32.40
CA ALA A 507 26.94 16.45 -31.80
C ALA A 507 26.96 15.28 -30.79
N TRP A 508 25.91 15.13 -29.98
CA TRP A 508 25.74 13.99 -29.09
C TRP A 508 25.61 12.67 -29.87
N PHE A 509 24.82 12.67 -30.94
CA PHE A 509 24.64 11.49 -31.80
C PHE A 509 25.94 11.08 -32.53
N ALA A 510 26.76 12.05 -32.96
CA ALA A 510 28.06 11.81 -33.59
C ALA A 510 29.13 11.33 -32.60
N ALA A 511 29.08 11.78 -31.35
CA ALA A 511 30.00 11.35 -30.29
C ALA A 511 29.74 9.91 -29.82
N GLU A 512 28.49 9.48 -29.85
CA GLU A 512 28.08 8.16 -29.33
C GLU A 512 28.19 7.03 -30.39
N HIS A 513 28.31 7.38 -31.68
CA HIS A 513 28.48 6.44 -32.78
C HIS A 513 29.75 6.76 -33.55
N GLN A 514 30.89 6.23 -33.08
CA GLN A 514 32.20 6.32 -33.75
C GLN A 514 32.22 5.59 -35.12
N GLN A 515 31.52 6.12 -36.11
CA GLN A 515 31.68 5.73 -37.51
C GLN A 515 31.73 6.98 -38.39
N GLU A 516 32.86 7.17 -39.06
CA GLU A 516 32.91 8.04 -40.24
C GLU A 516 31.87 7.56 -41.26
N PRO A 517 31.11 8.47 -41.91
CA PRO A 517 30.16 8.07 -42.92
C PRO A 517 30.92 7.65 -44.19
N CYS A 518 31.16 6.35 -44.36
CA CYS A 518 31.45 5.80 -45.68
C CYS A 518 30.20 5.94 -46.56
N LEU A 519 30.35 6.67 -47.68
CA LEU A 519 29.37 6.73 -48.76
C LEU A 519 29.13 5.31 -49.33
N GLY A 520 28.09 4.65 -48.86
CA GLY A 520 27.68 3.34 -49.37
C GLY A 520 26.39 2.85 -48.71
N GLU A 521 25.26 3.11 -49.37
CA GLU A 521 23.98 2.41 -49.22
C GLU A 521 23.47 2.12 -47.80
N ALA A 522 23.01 3.16 -47.11
CA ALA A 522 22.01 3.00 -46.05
C ALA A 522 20.67 3.61 -46.49
N LYS A 523 19.67 2.75 -46.73
CA LYS A 523 18.27 3.18 -46.87
C LYS A 523 17.75 3.57 -45.49
N PHE A 524 17.70 4.87 -45.21
CA PHE A 524 17.00 5.41 -44.05
C PHE A 524 15.60 5.89 -44.46
N ASP A 525 14.61 5.57 -43.62
CA ASP A 525 13.23 6.05 -43.78
C ASP A 525 13.19 7.58 -43.72
N ALA A 526 12.48 8.20 -44.67
CA ALA A 526 12.52 9.62 -45.00
C ALA A 526 12.04 10.60 -43.90
N ILE A 527 11.63 10.09 -42.74
CA ILE A 527 10.95 10.86 -41.69
C ILE A 527 11.88 11.89 -41.02
N PRO A 528 13.12 11.56 -40.61
CA PRO A 528 13.99 12.54 -39.94
C PRO A 528 14.41 13.68 -40.87
N TRP A 529 14.69 13.38 -42.14
CA TRP A 529 15.09 14.39 -43.13
C TRP A 529 13.93 15.27 -43.60
N PHE A 530 12.69 14.77 -43.56
CA PHE A 530 11.50 15.59 -43.83
C PHE A 530 11.36 16.70 -42.78
N PHE A 531 11.57 16.40 -41.49
CA PHE A 531 11.50 17.42 -40.44
C PHE A 531 12.61 18.46 -40.55
N VAL A 532 13.82 18.05 -40.93
CA VAL A 532 14.94 18.99 -41.17
C VAL A 532 14.68 19.88 -42.40
N GLY A 533 14.16 19.31 -43.49
CA GLY A 533 13.79 20.07 -44.70
C GLY A 533 12.59 21.01 -44.49
N PHE A 534 11.56 20.55 -43.77
CA PHE A 534 10.41 21.36 -43.35
C PHE A 534 10.87 22.55 -42.48
N HIS A 535 11.88 22.36 -41.64
CA HIS A 535 12.41 23.39 -40.76
C HIS A 535 13.17 24.50 -41.51
N LEU A 536 13.97 24.14 -42.52
CA LEU A 536 14.72 25.09 -43.35
C LEU A 536 13.79 25.93 -44.25
N GLU A 537 12.72 25.33 -44.77
CA GLU A 537 11.72 26.02 -45.60
C GLU A 537 10.80 26.94 -44.77
N LEU A 538 10.46 26.56 -43.53
CA LEU A 538 9.65 27.37 -42.61
C LEU A 538 10.33 28.72 -42.28
N PHE A 539 11.66 28.72 -42.20
CA PHE A 539 12.48 29.89 -41.91
C PHE A 539 12.71 30.80 -43.12
N SER A 540 12.54 30.29 -44.35
CA SER A 540 12.89 31.02 -45.58
C SER A 540 11.69 31.52 -46.40
N CYS A 541 10.52 30.86 -46.31
CA CYS A 541 9.39 31.15 -47.21
C CYS A 541 8.06 31.51 -46.49
N GLY A 542 8.01 31.44 -45.16
CA GLY A 542 6.84 31.82 -44.36
C GLY A 542 5.74 30.74 -44.24
N TRP A 543 4.92 30.88 -43.19
CA TRP A 543 4.01 29.84 -42.68
C TRP A 543 2.93 29.35 -43.67
N ASN A 544 2.35 30.26 -44.46
CA ASN A 544 1.24 29.92 -45.37
C ASN A 544 1.67 29.00 -46.53
N TRP A 545 2.92 29.11 -47.00
CA TRP A 545 3.44 28.28 -48.08
C TRP A 545 3.74 26.83 -47.63
N CYS A 546 4.17 26.65 -46.38
CA CYS A 546 4.43 25.32 -45.79
C CYS A 546 3.14 24.56 -45.47
N ALA A 547 2.06 25.24 -45.11
CA ALA A 547 0.77 24.60 -44.80
C ALA A 547 0.15 23.91 -46.02
N ASP A 548 0.22 24.53 -47.20
CA ASP A 548 -0.32 23.97 -48.45
C ASP A 548 0.44 22.71 -48.91
N ARG A 549 1.77 22.69 -48.73
CA ARG A 549 2.60 21.51 -49.05
C ARG A 549 2.43 20.38 -48.05
N LEU A 550 2.31 20.70 -46.76
CA LEU A 550 2.02 19.71 -45.73
C LEU A 550 0.64 19.07 -45.96
N GLY A 551 -0.35 19.87 -46.34
CA GLY A 551 -1.66 19.40 -46.78
C GLY A 551 -1.57 18.47 -48.00
N ALA A 552 -0.80 18.84 -49.03
CA ALA A 552 -0.59 17.99 -50.21
C ALA A 552 0.14 16.67 -49.89
N TYR A 553 1.12 16.69 -48.99
CA TYR A 553 1.87 15.51 -48.55
C TYR A 553 0.98 14.55 -47.74
N LEU A 554 0.21 15.06 -46.77
CA LEU A 554 -0.74 14.27 -45.99
C LEU A 554 -1.87 13.70 -46.88
N THR A 555 -2.32 14.45 -47.89
CA THR A 555 -3.27 13.96 -48.90
C THR A 555 -2.66 12.84 -49.75
N SER A 556 -1.37 12.90 -50.06
CA SER A 556 -0.66 11.85 -50.82
C SER A 556 -0.44 10.55 -50.01
N LEU A 557 -0.21 10.67 -48.70
CA LEU A 557 -0.12 9.54 -47.77
C LEU A 557 -1.46 8.80 -47.64
N GLY A 558 -2.58 9.53 -47.66
CA GLY A 558 -3.93 8.96 -47.72
C GLY A 558 -4.24 8.20 -49.01
N GLN A 559 -3.53 8.49 -50.11
CA GLN A 559 -3.75 7.88 -51.43
C GLN A 559 -2.71 6.82 -51.84
N ARG A 560 -1.76 6.46 -50.95
CA ARG A 560 -0.67 5.48 -51.19
C ARG A 560 0.08 5.68 -52.52
N ARG A 561 0.42 6.91 -52.90
CA ARG A 561 1.35 7.17 -54.02
C ARG A 561 2.70 7.68 -53.51
N VAL A 562 3.78 7.20 -54.12
CA VAL A 562 5.17 7.53 -53.77
C VAL A 562 5.54 8.93 -54.27
N PHE A 563 6.05 9.77 -53.38
CA PHE A 563 6.54 11.12 -53.68
C PHE A 563 7.99 11.02 -54.20
N VAL A 564 8.26 11.54 -55.40
CA VAL A 564 9.63 11.58 -55.98
C VAL A 564 10.10 13.03 -56.03
N GLY A 565 11.00 13.42 -55.13
CA GLY A 565 11.63 14.75 -55.11
C GLY A 565 12.83 14.86 -56.05
N MET A 566 12.93 15.98 -56.78
CA MET A 566 14.05 16.32 -57.69
C MET A 566 15.36 16.66 -56.94
N ARG A 567 16.50 16.41 -57.58
CA ARG A 567 17.86 16.59 -57.03
C ARG A 567 18.34 18.04 -57.02
N TYR A 568 19.12 18.37 -56.00
CA TYR A 568 19.59 19.70 -55.56
C TYR A 568 20.75 20.33 -56.39
N LYS A 569 20.92 20.00 -57.68
CA LYS A 569 22.11 20.44 -58.46
C LYS A 569 21.95 21.72 -59.30
N ASP A 570 20.79 22.37 -59.32
CA ASP A 570 20.50 23.44 -60.28
C ASP A 570 20.33 24.87 -59.69
N MET A 571 20.81 25.15 -58.47
CA MET A 571 20.80 26.52 -57.93
C MET A 571 22.20 27.01 -57.57
N SER A 572 22.87 27.58 -58.56
CA SER A 572 23.98 28.52 -58.34
C SER A 572 23.60 29.83 -59.02
N ALA A 573 23.48 30.92 -58.23
CA ALA A 573 24.00 32.26 -58.51
C ALA A 573 23.28 33.38 -57.70
N VAL A 574 24.08 34.36 -57.24
CA VAL A 574 23.77 35.81 -56.97
C VAL A 574 23.33 36.17 -55.52
N PRO A 575 23.81 37.30 -54.92
CA PRO A 575 24.59 37.26 -53.67
C PRO A 575 24.10 38.17 -52.51
N PHE A 576 24.84 38.07 -51.41
CA PHE A 576 24.83 38.89 -50.19
C PHE A 576 24.90 40.43 -50.41
N PHE A 577 24.17 41.19 -49.58
CA PHE A 577 24.47 42.58 -49.22
C PHE A 577 24.32 42.77 -47.69
N PRO A 578 25.21 43.52 -47.00
CA PRO A 578 25.22 43.66 -45.54
C PRO A 578 24.58 44.97 -45.07
N LEU A 579 23.89 44.95 -43.92
CA LEU A 579 23.40 46.15 -43.24
C LEU A 579 23.51 45.99 -41.71
N PHE A 580 24.55 46.62 -41.15
CA PHE A 580 24.53 47.57 -40.03
C PHE A 580 25.76 47.42 -39.11
N ALA A 581 26.68 48.37 -39.28
CA ALA A 581 27.58 48.86 -38.24
C ALA A 581 27.41 50.39 -38.18
N GLY A 582 27.28 50.92 -36.96
CA GLY A 582 27.51 52.34 -36.67
C GLY A 582 26.28 53.18 -36.37
N PHE A 583 26.05 53.47 -35.09
CA PHE A 583 25.61 54.80 -34.66
C PHE A 583 26.15 55.08 -33.25
N LEU A 584 27.01 56.09 -33.17
CA LEU A 584 27.24 56.89 -31.97
C LEU A 584 27.55 58.32 -32.41
N VAL A 585 26.82 59.25 -31.79
CA VAL A 585 27.08 60.69 -31.57
C VAL A 585 26.47 61.73 -32.56
N ASN A 586 25.43 62.39 -32.01
CA ASN A 586 25.04 63.82 -32.00
C ASN A 586 24.97 64.67 -33.27
N GLY A 587 23.88 65.46 -33.34
CA GLY A 587 23.97 66.89 -33.63
C GLY A 587 22.99 67.43 -34.68
N GLU A 588 21.91 68.02 -34.18
CA GLU A 588 21.26 69.29 -34.60
C GLU A 588 20.66 69.50 -36.02
N ASP A 589 19.49 70.17 -35.95
CA ASP A 589 18.84 71.11 -36.87
C ASP A 589 18.14 70.65 -38.16
N GLY A 590 16.80 70.65 -38.09
CA GLY A 590 16.01 71.76 -38.64
C GLY A 590 15.61 71.74 -40.13
N ALA A 591 14.35 71.37 -40.39
CA ALA A 591 13.35 72.03 -41.27
C ALA A 591 12.28 71.02 -41.73
#